data_AF-A0A368DJ89-F1
#
_entry.id   AF-A0A368DJ89-F1
#
_cell.length_a   1.000
_cell.length_b   1.000
_cell.length_c   1.000
_cell.angle_alpha   90.00
_cell.angle_beta   90.00
_cell.angle_gamma   90.00
#
_symmetry.space_group_name_H-M   'P 1'
#
loop_
_entity.id
_entity.type
_entity.pdbx_description
1 polymer ?
#
loop_
_entity_poly.entity_id
_entity_poly.type
_entity_poly.pdbx_seq_one_letter_code
_entity_poly.pdbx_strand_id
1 'polypeptide(L)'
;MPFNSNTARVAGQKSKRGKAKYTTEIRDKLNNLTDYLIQDLNIQDLDTNEKLALLRILLAYTLPKPKIDNEVQEQKHFTVEVIDKLA
;
A
#
# COMPACT_ATOMS: atom_id res chain seq x y z
N MET A 1 4.03 13.03 38.05
CA MET A 1 4.05 11.61 38.44
C MET A 1 5.38 10.99 38.03
N PRO A 2 5.98 10.11 38.83
CA PRO A 2 7.22 9.41 38.49
C PRO A 2 7.01 8.43 37.31
N PHE A 3 8.08 8.22 36.53
CA PHE A 3 8.08 7.27 35.42
C PHE A 3 8.08 5.84 35.96
N ASN A 4 7.05 5.06 35.63
CA ASN A 4 6.91 3.66 36.01
C ASN A 4 6.36 2.85 34.82
N SER A 5 6.36 1.52 34.94
CA SER A 5 5.94 0.61 33.86
C SER A 5 4.53 0.92 33.33
N ASN A 6 3.58 1.26 34.21
CA ASN A 6 2.23 1.63 33.80
C ASN A 6 2.20 2.96 33.04
N THR A 7 2.93 3.98 33.50
CA THR A 7 3.05 5.28 32.83
C THR A 7 3.70 5.14 31.45
N ALA A 8 4.74 4.30 31.32
CA ALA A 8 5.42 4.00 30.05
C ALA A 8 4.48 3.30 29.05
N ARG A 9 3.70 2.31 29.50
CA ARG A 9 2.71 1.60 28.67
C ARG A 9 1.62 2.53 28.15
N VAL A 10 1.06 3.37 29.03
CA VAL A 10 0.00 4.33 28.67
C VAL A 10 0.53 5.38 27.68
N ALA A 11 1.75 5.88 27.87
CA ALA A 11 2.38 6.80 26.94
C ALA A 11 2.65 6.15 25.57
N GLY A 12 3.10 4.89 25.53
CA GLY A 12 3.29 4.12 24.30
C GLY A 12 1.99 3.92 23.51
N GLN A 13 0.89 3.60 24.21
CA GLN A 13 -0.44 3.47 23.60
C GLN A 13 -0.97 4.79 23.01
N LYS A 14 -0.64 5.94 23.63
CA LYS A 14 -1.03 7.28 23.16
C LYS A 14 -0.07 7.87 22.11
N SER A 15 1.12 7.28 21.94
CA SER A 15 2.12 7.75 20.97
C SER A 15 1.64 7.59 19.52
N LYS A 16 2.26 8.31 18.56
CA LYS A 16 2.00 8.15 17.11
C LYS A 16 2.09 6.69 16.60
N ARG A 17 2.79 5.81 17.32
CA ARG A 17 2.94 4.38 17.00
C ARG A 17 1.86 3.50 17.65
N GLY A 18 1.27 3.95 18.76
CA GLY A 18 0.11 3.31 19.37
C GLY A 18 -1.14 3.65 18.56
N LYS A 19 -2.12 2.72 18.49
CA LYS A 19 -3.41 2.96 17.83
C LYS A 19 -4.05 4.22 18.43
N ALA A 20 -3.94 5.36 17.75
CA ALA A 20 -4.65 6.56 18.13
C ALA A 20 -6.15 6.26 18.03
N LYS A 21 -6.87 6.22 19.16
CA LYS A 21 -8.29 5.82 19.22
C LYS A 21 -9.19 6.56 18.21
N TYR A 22 -8.90 7.83 17.96
CA TYR A 22 -9.65 8.65 17.00
C TYR A 22 -9.46 8.21 15.54
N THR A 23 -8.28 7.68 15.18
CA THR A 23 -8.02 7.24 13.80
C THR A 23 -8.64 5.88 13.52
N THR A 24 -8.84 5.04 14.54
CA THR A 24 -9.54 3.76 14.39
C THR A 24 -11.03 3.96 14.22
N GLU A 25 -11.68 4.78 15.06
CA GLU A 25 -13.12 5.04 14.96
C GLU A 25 -13.52 5.67 13.62
N ILE A 26 -12.73 6.63 13.12
CA ILE A 26 -12.98 7.25 11.82
C ILE A 26 -12.79 6.23 10.69
N ARG A 27 -11.75 5.40 10.77
CA ARG A 27 -11.49 4.36 9.76
C ARG A 27 -12.62 3.33 9.74
N ASP A 28 -13.12 2.92 10.91
CA ASP A 28 -14.22 1.97 11.02
C ASP A 28 -15.52 2.56 10.44
N LYS A 29 -15.81 3.83 10.70
CA LYS A 29 -16.96 4.53 10.09
C LYS A 29 -16.84 4.63 8.58
N LEU A 30 -15.65 4.95 8.06
CA LEU A 30 -15.41 5.01 6.62
C LEU A 30 -15.57 3.62 5.99
N ASN A 31 -15.06 2.57 6.62
CA ASN A 31 -15.24 1.19 6.13
C ASN A 31 -16.73 0.84 6.07
N ASN A 32 -17.48 1.05 7.14
CA ASN A 32 -18.92 0.77 7.16
C ASN A 32 -19.68 1.55 6.10
N LEU A 33 -19.39 2.85 5.93
CA LEU A 33 -20.00 3.68 4.89
C LEU A 33 -19.67 3.14 3.49
N THR A 34 -18.43 2.69 3.27
CA THR A 34 -18.01 2.08 2.02
C THR A 34 -18.78 0.78 1.75
N ASP A 35 -18.95 -0.08 2.77
CA ASP A 35 -19.71 -1.32 2.65
C ASP A 35 -21.18 -1.05 2.31
N TYR A 36 -21.80 -0.05 2.96
CA TYR A 36 -23.17 0.36 2.65
C TYR A 36 -23.30 0.88 1.21
N LEU A 37 -22.35 1.73 0.77
CA LEU A 37 -22.36 2.22 -0.61
C LEU A 37 -22.21 1.07 -1.61
N ILE A 38 -21.34 0.09 -1.36
CA ILE A 38 -21.17 -1.07 -2.25
C ILE A 38 -22.45 -1.90 -2.33
N GLN A 39 -23.19 -2.05 -1.23
CA GLN A 39 -24.48 -2.77 -1.21
C GLN A 39 -25.58 -2.04 -1.98
N ASP A 40 -25.59 -0.71 -1.93
CA ASP A 40 -26.61 0.13 -2.57
C ASP A 40 -26.30 0.44 -4.05
N LEU A 41 -25.05 0.27 -4.48
CA LEU A 41 -24.59 0.63 -5.82
C LEU A 41 -25.20 -0.29 -6.89
N ASN A 42 -26.20 0.23 -7.62
CA ASN A 42 -26.82 -0.45 -8.75
C ASN A 42 -26.17 -0.04 -10.08
N ILE A 43 -25.53 -1.00 -10.75
CA ILE A 43 -24.79 -0.80 -12.03
C ILE A 43 -25.65 -0.15 -13.12
N GLN A 44 -26.97 -0.42 -13.13
CA GLN A 44 -27.86 0.09 -14.17
C GLN A 44 -28.04 1.62 -14.08
N ASP A 45 -27.99 2.17 -12.87
CA ASP A 45 -28.30 3.57 -12.60
C ASP A 45 -27.10 4.51 -12.80
N LEU A 46 -25.90 3.96 -13.00
CA LEU A 46 -24.67 4.75 -13.20
C LEU A 46 -24.60 5.37 -14.60
N ASP A 47 -24.05 6.59 -14.64
CA ASP A 47 -23.66 7.23 -15.90
C ASP A 47 -22.46 6.51 -16.53
N THR A 48 -22.26 6.73 -17.83
CA THR A 48 -21.16 6.19 -18.63
C THR A 48 -19.80 6.47 -18.01
N ASN A 49 -19.60 7.68 -17.46
CA ASN A 49 -18.33 8.05 -16.82
C ASN A 49 -18.09 7.26 -15.53
N GLU A 50 -19.14 7.04 -14.74
CA GLU A 50 -19.05 6.30 -13.49
C GLU A 50 -18.87 4.80 -13.75
N LYS A 51 -19.53 4.25 -14.78
CA LYS A 51 -19.29 2.88 -15.27
C LYS A 51 -17.84 2.69 -15.72
N LEU A 52 -17.26 3.67 -16.42
CA LEU A 52 -15.85 3.63 -16.83
C LEU A 52 -14.91 3.67 -15.61
N ALA A 53 -15.23 4.49 -14.60
CA ALA A 53 -14.46 4.55 -13.36
C ALA A 53 -14.53 3.22 -12.59
N LEU A 54 -15.72 2.63 -12.47
CA LEU A 54 -15.93 1.32 -11.84
C LEU A 54 -15.14 0.23 -12.58
N LEU A 55 -15.21 0.21 -13.92
CA LEU A 55 -14.45 -0.73 -14.74
C LEU A 55 -12.95 -0.61 -14.50
N ARG A 56 -12.40 0.61 -14.42
CA ARG A 56 -10.97 0.84 -14.13
C ARG A 56 -10.57 0.26 -12.77
N ILE A 57 -11.40 0.45 -11.74
CA ILE A 57 -11.17 -0.10 -10.42
C ILE A 57 -11.17 -1.63 -10.49
N LEU A 58 -12.20 -2.23 -11.11
CA LEU A 58 -12.31 -3.68 -11.24
C LEU A 58 -11.12 -4.29 -11.99
N LEU A 59 -10.70 -3.68 -13.11
CA LEU A 59 -9.54 -4.13 -13.88
C LEU A 59 -8.26 -4.18 -13.04
N ALA A 60 -8.05 -3.25 -12.11
CA ALA A 60 -6.88 -3.25 -11.23
C ALA A 60 -6.86 -4.44 -10.25
N TYR A 61 -8.02 -5.02 -9.93
CA TYR A 61 -8.15 -6.18 -9.05
C TYR A 61 -8.28 -7.51 -9.79
N THR A 62 -8.84 -7.51 -11.01
CA THR A 62 -9.02 -8.73 -11.81
C THR A 62 -7.82 -9.05 -12.67
N LEU A 63 -7.10 -8.04 -13.15
CA LEU A 63 -5.92 -8.26 -13.97
C LEU A 63 -4.71 -8.51 -13.09
N PRO A 64 -3.85 -9.47 -13.44
CA PRO A 64 -2.56 -9.62 -12.80
C PRO A 64 -1.76 -8.32 -13.00
N LYS A 65 -1.05 -7.88 -11.94
CA LYS A 65 -0.17 -6.72 -12.05
C LYS A 65 0.77 -6.94 -13.23
N PRO A 66 0.93 -5.96 -14.14
CA PRO A 66 1.85 -6.11 -15.25
C PRO A 66 3.21 -6.48 -14.66
N LYS A 67 3.79 -7.58 -15.15
CA LYS A 67 5.19 -7.89 -14.86
C LYS A 67 5.95 -6.69 -15.39
N ILE A 68 6.53 -5.92 -14.48
CA ILE A 68 7.45 -4.90 -14.87
C ILE A 68 8.65 -5.69 -15.37
N ASP A 69 8.81 -5.81 -16.69
CA ASP A 69 10.00 -6.37 -17.32
C ASP A 69 11.16 -5.37 -17.12
N ASN A 70 11.45 -5.04 -15.86
CA ASN A 70 12.66 -4.36 -15.43
C ASN A 70 13.71 -5.42 -15.15
N GLU A 71 14.13 -6.11 -16.19
CA GLU A 71 15.49 -6.61 -16.28
C GLU A 71 16.10 -6.07 -17.57
N VAL A 72 16.15 -4.75 -17.71
CA VAL A 72 17.30 -4.15 -18.41
C VAL A 72 18.48 -4.42 -17.47
N GLN A 73 19.02 -5.63 -17.54
CA GLN A 73 20.26 -5.98 -16.87
C GLN A 73 21.29 -5.00 -17.40
N GLU A 74 21.70 -4.03 -16.58
CA GLU A 74 22.88 -3.23 -16.88
C GLU A 74 24.03 -4.21 -17.13
N GLN A 75 24.45 -4.30 -18.38
CA GLN A 75 25.57 -5.15 -18.77
C GLN A 75 26.80 -4.61 -18.06
N LYS A 76 27.19 -5.25 -16.95
CA LYS A 76 28.40 -4.91 -16.23
C LYS A 76 29.59 -5.31 -17.10
N HIS A 77 30.21 -4.33 -17.74
CA HIS A 77 31.46 -4.51 -18.46
C HIS A 77 32.59 -4.69 -17.45
N PHE A 78 33.30 -5.81 -17.52
CA PHE A 78 34.50 -6.05 -16.75
C PHE A 78 35.72 -5.92 -17.66
N THR A 79 36.68 -5.08 -17.28
CA THR A 79 37.99 -5.03 -17.92
C THR A 79 38.92 -6.01 -17.21
N VAL A 80 39.41 -7.00 -17.96
CA VAL A 80 40.38 -7.99 -17.47
C VAL A 80 41.75 -7.58 -17.97
N GLU A 81 42.66 -7.24 -17.06
CA GLU A 81 44.07 -7.02 -17.37
C GLU A 81 44.85 -8.28 -16.99
N VAL A 82 45.45 -8.94 -18.00
CA VAL A 82 46.32 -10.09 -17.78
C VAL A 82 47.72 -9.58 -17.47
N ILE A 83 48.16 -9.79 -16.23
CA ILE A 83 49.53 -9.48 -15.82
C ILE A 83 50.38 -10.72 -16.05
N ASP A 84 51.09 -10.77 -17.18
CA ASP A 84 52.19 -11.72 -17.36
C ASP A 84 53.39 -11.22 -16.56
N LYS A 85 53.51 -11.67 -15.31
CA LYS A 85 54.81 -11.71 -14.63
C LYS A 85 55.44 -13.05 -14.88
N LEU A 86 56.33 -13.13 -15.87
CA LEU A 86 57.43 -14.11 -15.95
C LEU A 86 58.30 -13.84 -17.20
N ALA A 87 59.27 -12.93 -17.06
CA ALA A 87 60.65 -13.06 -17.54
C ALA A 87 61.47 -11.86 -17.04
#